data_AF-A0A2N1VVT0-F1
#
_entry.id   AF-A0A2N1VVT0-F1
#
_cell.length_a   1.000
_cell.length_b   1.000
_cell.length_c   1.000
_cell.angle_alpha   90.00
_cell.angle_beta   90.00
_cell.angle_gamma   90.00
#
_symmetry.space_group_name_H-M   'P 1'
#
loop_
_entity.id
_entity.type
_entity.pdbx_description
1 polymer ?
#
loop_
_entity_poly.entity_id
_entity_poly.type
_entity_poly.pdbx_seq_one_letter_code
_entity_poly.pdbx_strand_id
1 'polypeptide(L)'
;METIISILIGYLIGSIPTAYLILKKTRNINITENGSNNVGALNSYEVSKSKTIGLIVLSLDFIKGVFSVIIVQFLFGSSFLITIVALTFAVLAHCYSPWIKFKGGRGLATAAGGVLLIEPVILLLWVLFWLIAYLFKRHIHLANILASILTCALAVSSSDILNSARWLTNPPAETNLTFASFNVFIFLIILSRHISYIKKYFVTGKNKIKGTNDE
;
A
#
# COMPACT_ATOMS: atom_id res chain seq x y z
N MET A 1 -11.16 -21.05 12.36
CA MET A 1 -11.90 -19.87 12.87
C MET A 1 -11.00 -18.63 12.89
N GLU A 2 -9.77 -18.74 13.41
CA GLU A 2 -8.79 -17.64 13.52
C GLU A 2 -8.54 -16.87 12.21
N THR A 3 -8.35 -17.58 11.09
CA THR A 3 -8.14 -16.94 9.78
C THR A 3 -9.34 -16.09 9.36
N ILE A 4 -10.57 -16.58 9.56
CA ILE A 4 -11.80 -15.85 9.21
C ILE A 4 -11.91 -14.58 10.06
N ILE A 5 -11.64 -14.69 11.37
CA ILE A 5 -11.66 -13.53 12.27
C ILE A 5 -10.57 -12.53 11.87
N SER A 6 -9.39 -13.00 11.46
CA SER A 6 -8.28 -12.16 10.99
C SER A 6 -8.63 -11.40 9.71
N ILE A 7 -9.31 -12.06 8.76
CA ILE A 7 -9.89 -11.43 7.57
C ILE A 7 -10.82 -10.29 7.96
N LEU A 8 -11.76 -10.56 8.88
CA LEU A 8 -12.75 -9.57 9.32
C LEU A 8 -12.09 -8.38 10.02
N ILE A 9 -11.16 -8.63 10.94
CA ILE A 9 -10.42 -7.57 11.66
C ILE A 9 -9.64 -6.72 10.66
N GLY A 10 -8.86 -7.35 9.78
CA GLY A 10 -8.10 -6.66 8.75
C GLY A 10 -8.99 -5.79 7.87
N TYR A 11 -10.07 -6.38 7.33
CA TYR A 11 -11.01 -5.68 6.46
C TYR A 11 -11.67 -4.49 7.15
N LEU A 12 -12.18 -4.67 8.38
CA LEU A 12 -12.85 -3.61 9.12
C LEU A 12 -11.91 -2.43 9.39
N ILE A 13 -10.71 -2.69 9.89
CA ILE A 13 -9.70 -1.66 10.16
C ILE A 13 -9.27 -0.96 8.87
N GLY A 14 -8.94 -1.74 7.84
CA GLY A 14 -8.52 -1.23 6.54
C GLY A 14 -9.56 -0.38 5.84
N SER A 15 -10.84 -0.75 5.99
CA SER A 15 -11.96 -0.09 5.31
C SER A 15 -12.15 1.36 5.74
N ILE A 16 -11.68 1.78 6.92
CA ILE A 16 -11.89 3.11 7.48
C ILE A 16 -11.31 4.19 6.53
N PRO A 17 -12.15 5.04 5.91
CA PRO A 17 -11.73 5.98 4.87
C PRO A 17 -11.19 7.28 5.48
N THR A 18 -10.07 7.17 6.21
CA THR A 18 -9.35 8.24 6.94
C THR A 18 -9.27 9.57 6.19
N ALA A 19 -8.75 9.58 4.96
CA ALA A 19 -8.59 10.80 4.17
C ALA A 19 -9.92 11.46 3.81
N TYR A 20 -10.94 10.65 3.49
CA TYR A 20 -12.28 11.13 3.22
C TYR A 20 -12.90 11.77 4.46
N LEU A 21 -12.83 11.10 5.61
CA LEU A 21 -13.38 11.61 6.87
C LEU A 21 -12.71 12.93 7.28
N ILE A 22 -11.37 13.00 7.21
CA ILE A 22 -10.62 14.20 7.59
C ILE A 22 -10.97 15.37 6.68
N LEU A 23 -10.94 15.20 5.36
CA LEU A 23 -11.18 16.30 4.43
C LEU A 23 -12.64 16.74 4.40
N LYS A 24 -13.58 15.79 4.50
CA LYS A 24 -15.00 16.13 4.59
C LYS A 24 -15.29 16.94 5.84
N LYS A 25 -14.68 16.59 6.98
CA LYS A 25 -14.88 17.30 8.26
C LYS A 25 -14.15 18.64 8.34
N THR A 26 -12.89 18.71 7.89
CA THR A 26 -12.04 19.90 8.11
C THR A 26 -12.07 20.91 6.98
N ARG A 27 -12.40 20.49 5.75
CA ARG A 27 -12.36 21.34 4.55
C ARG A 27 -13.65 21.30 3.73
N ASN A 28 -14.63 20.47 4.12
CA ASN A 28 -15.82 20.15 3.32
C ASN A 28 -15.50 19.65 1.90
N ILE A 29 -14.33 19.02 1.70
CA ILE A 29 -13.89 18.50 0.40
C ILE A 29 -14.23 17.01 0.30
N ASN A 30 -14.86 16.61 -0.80
CA ASN A 30 -14.98 15.21 -1.18
C ASN A 30 -13.73 14.77 -1.94
N ILE A 31 -12.79 14.11 -1.26
CA ILE A 31 -11.53 13.65 -1.88
C ILE A 31 -11.72 12.64 -3.02
N THR A 32 -12.86 11.95 -3.08
CA THR A 32 -13.15 10.96 -4.16
C THR A 32 -13.50 11.62 -5.50
N GLU A 33 -13.64 12.95 -5.51
CA GLU A 33 -14.01 13.78 -6.66
C GLU A 33 -13.03 14.95 -6.88
N ASN A 34 -11.98 15.04 -6.08
CA ASN A 34 -11.03 16.14 -6.11
C ASN A 34 -9.57 15.67 -6.29
N GLY A 35 -8.79 16.47 -7.02
CA GLY A 35 -7.39 16.20 -7.33
C GLY A 35 -7.24 14.93 -8.17
N SER A 36 -6.47 13.97 -7.66
CA SER A 36 -6.28 12.66 -8.31
C SER A 36 -7.41 11.65 -8.05
N ASN A 37 -8.43 12.03 -7.28
CA ASN A 37 -9.51 11.16 -6.78
C ASN A 37 -9.03 10.01 -5.87
N ASN A 38 -7.74 10.03 -5.47
CA ASN A 38 -7.15 9.03 -4.60
C ASN A 38 -7.37 9.37 -3.13
N VAL A 39 -7.84 8.41 -2.33
CA VAL A 39 -8.12 8.60 -0.90
C VAL A 39 -6.87 8.30 -0.08
N GLY A 40 -5.84 9.13 -0.23
CA GLY A 40 -4.56 8.93 0.44
C GLY A 40 -3.81 10.23 0.70
N ALA A 41 -2.69 10.14 1.40
CA ALA A 41 -1.92 11.26 1.93
C ALA A 41 -1.53 12.32 0.89
N LEU A 42 -0.95 11.91 -0.24
CA LEU A 42 -0.47 12.85 -1.27
C LEU A 42 -1.61 13.71 -1.84
N ASN A 43 -2.71 13.06 -2.25
CA ASN A 43 -3.88 13.79 -2.74
C ASN A 43 -4.48 14.67 -1.64
N SER A 44 -4.46 14.20 -0.39
CA SER A 44 -4.96 14.98 0.75
C SER A 44 -4.15 16.26 0.96
N TYR A 45 -2.83 16.19 0.83
CA TYR A 45 -1.96 17.36 0.81
C TYR A 45 -2.29 18.28 -0.37
N GLU A 46 -2.37 17.74 -1.58
CA GLU A 46 -2.58 18.52 -2.81
C GLU A 46 -3.92 19.29 -2.78
N VAL A 47 -5.03 18.63 -2.42
CA VAL A 47 -6.36 19.25 -2.43
C VAL A 47 -6.58 20.20 -1.25
N SER A 48 -5.97 19.96 -0.09
CA SER A 48 -6.10 20.83 1.08
C SER A 48 -5.05 21.93 1.17
N LYS A 49 -3.96 21.81 0.38
CA LYS A 49 -2.74 22.61 0.49
C LYS A 49 -2.11 22.58 1.90
N SER A 50 -2.38 21.53 2.69
CA SER A 50 -1.91 21.40 4.07
C SER A 50 -1.02 20.17 4.25
N LYS A 51 0.27 20.42 4.51
CA LYS A 51 1.23 19.36 4.81
C LYS A 51 0.82 18.56 6.04
N THR A 52 0.27 19.23 7.05
CA THR A 52 -0.23 18.60 8.28
C THR A 52 -1.35 17.61 7.99
N ILE A 53 -2.33 17.96 7.15
CA ILE A 53 -3.41 17.03 6.77
C ILE A 53 -2.84 15.82 6.03
N GLY A 54 -1.93 16.04 5.08
CA GLY A 54 -1.26 14.94 4.38
C GLY A 54 -0.52 13.99 5.32
N LEU A 55 0.22 14.54 6.29
CA LEU A 55 0.96 13.75 7.29
C LEU A 55 0.03 12.98 8.22
N ILE A 56 -1.04 13.60 8.71
CA ILE A 56 -2.04 12.91 9.57
C ILE A 56 -2.66 11.74 8.82
N VAL A 57 -3.06 11.95 7.56
CA VAL A 57 -3.62 10.85 6.74
C VAL A 57 -2.59 9.74 6.54
N LEU A 58 -1.34 10.09 6.24
CA LEU A 58 -0.26 9.11 6.10
C LEU A 58 -0.09 8.28 7.38
N SER A 59 -0.01 8.95 8.52
CA SER A 59 0.16 8.31 9.83
C SER A 59 -1.01 7.42 10.19
N LEU A 60 -2.25 7.87 9.99
CA LEU A 60 -3.44 7.05 10.27
C LEU A 60 -3.55 5.87 9.32
N ASP A 61 -3.15 6.02 8.06
CA ASP A 61 -3.10 4.91 7.12
C ASP A 61 -2.03 3.88 7.49
N PHE A 62 -0.87 4.33 7.93
CA PHE A 62 0.17 3.48 8.48
C PHE A 62 -0.29 2.75 9.76
N ILE A 63 -0.87 3.48 10.72
CA ILE A 63 -1.35 2.92 12.00
C ILE A 63 -2.43 1.86 11.78
N LYS A 64 -3.33 2.03 10.80
CA LYS A 64 -4.34 1.00 10.54
C LYS A 64 -3.71 -0.31 10.05
N GLY A 65 -2.62 -0.22 9.28
CA GLY A 65 -1.80 -1.38 8.91
C GLY A 65 -1.18 -2.06 10.13
N VAL A 66 -0.54 -1.28 11.00
CA VAL A 66 0.03 -1.74 12.27
C VAL A 66 -1.03 -2.45 13.13
N PHE A 67 -2.18 -1.82 13.34
CA PHE A 67 -3.26 -2.38 14.17
C PHE A 67 -3.92 -3.62 13.57
N SER A 68 -3.98 -3.72 12.24
CA SER A 68 -4.49 -4.96 11.60
C SER A 68 -3.65 -6.19 11.98
N VAL A 69 -2.35 -5.99 12.27
CA VAL A 69 -1.43 -7.05 12.67
C VAL A 69 -1.41 -7.24 14.19
N ILE A 70 -1.24 -6.16 14.96
CA ILE A 70 -1.13 -6.24 16.44
C ILE A 70 -2.36 -6.88 17.06
N ILE A 71 -3.57 -6.53 16.58
CA ILE A 71 -4.80 -7.05 17.17
C ILE A 71 -4.90 -8.57 16.97
N VAL A 72 -4.55 -9.09 15.79
CA VAL A 72 -4.61 -10.54 15.56
C VAL A 72 -3.48 -11.28 16.26
N GLN A 73 -2.29 -10.68 16.38
CA GLN A 73 -1.20 -11.23 17.20
C GLN A 73 -1.60 -11.35 18.67
N PHE A 74 -2.29 -10.34 19.20
CA PHE A 74 -2.78 -10.36 20.58
C PHE A 74 -3.84 -11.44 20.82
N LEU A 75 -4.73 -11.68 19.84
CA LEU A 75 -5.82 -12.64 19.98
C LEU A 75 -5.41 -14.09 19.73
N PHE A 76 -4.51 -14.34 18.78
CA PHE A 76 -4.21 -15.69 18.27
C PHE A 76 -2.72 -16.05 18.31
N GLY A 77 -1.88 -15.15 18.81
CA GLY A 77 -0.43 -15.30 18.79
C GLY A 77 0.22 -14.92 17.45
N SER A 78 1.54 -15.01 17.42
CA SER A 78 2.36 -14.57 16.29
C SER A 78 2.52 -15.66 15.24
N SER A 79 1.45 -15.98 14.50
CA SER A 79 1.52 -16.82 13.29
C SER A 79 1.61 -15.95 12.02
N PHE A 80 2.53 -16.29 11.11
CA PHE A 80 2.71 -15.54 9.86
C PHE A 80 1.40 -15.49 9.08
N LEU A 81 0.77 -16.66 8.89
CA LEU A 81 -0.47 -16.77 8.13
C LEU A 81 -1.58 -15.86 8.68
N ILE A 82 -1.77 -15.84 9.99
CA ILE A 82 -2.81 -15.04 10.65
C ILE A 82 -2.55 -13.54 10.43
N THR A 83 -1.32 -13.10 10.66
CA THR A 83 -0.92 -11.68 10.53
C THR A 83 -0.95 -11.18 9.09
N ILE A 84 -0.42 -11.97 8.14
CA ILE A 84 -0.32 -11.55 6.74
C ILE A 84 -1.69 -11.55 6.06
N VAL A 85 -2.59 -12.47 6.45
CA VAL A 85 -3.99 -12.46 5.99
C VAL A 85 -4.70 -11.21 6.48
N ALA A 86 -4.58 -10.86 7.77
CA ALA A 86 -5.18 -9.64 8.31
C ALA A 86 -4.68 -8.39 7.57
N LEU A 87 -3.36 -8.29 7.37
CA LEU A 87 -2.75 -7.19 6.63
C LEU A 87 -3.24 -7.14 5.18
N THR A 88 -3.27 -8.27 4.48
CA THR A 88 -3.71 -8.35 3.08
C THR A 88 -5.13 -7.81 2.94
N PHE A 89 -6.05 -8.19 3.84
CA PHE A 89 -7.42 -7.69 3.81
C PHE A 89 -7.54 -6.23 4.28
N ALA A 90 -6.65 -5.75 5.16
CA ALA A 90 -6.58 -4.33 5.49
C ALA A 90 -6.14 -3.47 4.30
N VAL A 91 -5.14 -3.93 3.53
CA VAL A 91 -4.70 -3.27 2.30
C VAL A 91 -5.81 -3.32 1.25
N LEU A 92 -6.45 -4.48 1.07
CA LEU A 92 -7.58 -4.65 0.15
C LEU A 92 -8.72 -3.67 0.48
N ALA A 93 -9.16 -3.62 1.74
CA ALA A 93 -10.25 -2.77 2.18
C ALA A 93 -9.90 -1.28 2.12
N HIS A 94 -8.63 -0.91 2.36
CA HIS A 94 -8.17 0.47 2.16
C HIS A 94 -8.22 0.88 0.67
N CYS A 95 -7.83 -0.03 -0.23
CA CYS A 95 -7.87 0.19 -1.67
C CYS A 95 -9.30 0.21 -2.24
N TYR A 96 -10.19 -0.59 -1.66
CA TYR A 96 -11.56 -0.81 -2.13
C TYR A 96 -12.54 -0.69 -0.96
N SER A 97 -12.59 0.50 -0.35
CA SER A 97 -13.43 0.74 0.83
C SER A 97 -14.92 0.75 0.47
N PRO A 98 -15.76 -0.08 1.10
CA PRO A 98 -17.20 -0.16 0.80
C PRO A 98 -17.94 1.12 1.17
N TRP A 99 -17.47 1.86 2.18
CA TRP A 99 -18.09 3.10 2.70
C TRP A 99 -18.09 4.24 1.68
N ILE A 100 -17.22 4.17 0.67
CA ILE A 100 -17.02 5.21 -0.34
C ILE A 100 -17.07 4.63 -1.75
N LYS A 101 -18.01 3.70 -1.99
CA LYS A 101 -18.28 3.07 -3.29
C LYS A 101 -17.03 2.46 -3.93
N PHE A 102 -16.20 1.80 -3.12
CA PHE A 102 -14.94 1.16 -3.53
C PHE A 102 -13.89 2.12 -4.13
N LYS A 103 -14.04 3.43 -3.91
CA LYS A 103 -13.07 4.47 -4.28
C LYS A 103 -12.06 4.68 -3.15
N GLY A 104 -11.19 3.70 -2.89
CA GLY A 104 -10.18 3.78 -1.82
C GLY A 104 -8.84 4.39 -2.26
N GLY A 105 -7.83 4.23 -1.40
CA GLY A 105 -6.46 4.66 -1.65
C GLY A 105 -5.65 3.66 -2.50
N ARG A 106 -4.32 3.66 -2.34
CA ARG A 106 -3.39 2.75 -3.05
C ARG A 106 -2.69 1.74 -2.16
N GLY A 107 -2.96 1.76 -0.85
CA GLY A 107 -2.51 0.71 0.05
C GLY A 107 -1.07 0.82 0.53
N LEU A 108 -0.23 1.68 -0.05
CA LEU A 108 1.20 1.76 0.30
C LEU A 108 1.46 2.03 1.78
N ALA A 109 0.77 3.01 2.40
CA ALA A 109 0.97 3.33 3.81
C ALA A 109 0.43 2.22 4.73
N THR A 110 -0.75 1.69 4.43
CA THR A 110 -1.33 0.54 5.14
C THR A 110 -0.43 -0.69 5.08
N ALA A 111 0.10 -1.00 3.89
CA ALA A 111 1.05 -2.09 3.70
C ALA A 111 2.33 -1.84 4.48
N ALA A 112 2.93 -0.66 4.38
CA ALA A 112 4.14 -0.31 5.12
C ALA A 112 3.96 -0.47 6.64
N GLY A 113 2.80 -0.09 7.19
CA GLY A 113 2.49 -0.26 8.61
C GLY A 113 2.51 -1.71 9.07
N GLY A 114 1.82 -2.60 8.36
CA GLY A 114 1.79 -4.01 8.74
C GLY A 114 3.10 -4.74 8.39
N VAL A 115 3.67 -4.48 7.21
CA VAL A 115 4.94 -5.09 6.76
C VAL A 115 6.08 -4.71 7.70
N LEU A 116 6.08 -3.52 8.31
CA LEU A 116 7.08 -3.17 9.33
C LEU A 116 7.10 -4.19 10.49
N LEU A 117 5.97 -4.78 10.84
CA LEU A 117 5.88 -5.75 11.94
C LEU A 117 6.17 -7.18 11.50
N ILE A 118 5.76 -7.56 10.28
CA ILE A 118 5.86 -8.94 9.81
C ILE A 118 7.21 -9.18 9.09
N GLU A 119 7.56 -8.28 8.16
CA GLU A 119 8.66 -8.42 7.21
C GLU A 119 9.44 -7.08 7.01
N PRO A 120 10.06 -6.48 8.06
CA PRO A 120 10.76 -5.20 7.95
C PRO A 120 11.80 -5.10 6.80
N VAL A 121 12.41 -6.22 6.39
CA VAL A 121 13.34 -6.25 5.24
C VAL A 121 12.62 -5.93 3.93
N ILE A 122 11.42 -6.45 3.72
CA ILE A 122 10.62 -6.15 2.53
C ILE A 122 10.30 -4.66 2.47
N LEU A 123 9.94 -4.06 3.61
CA LEU A 123 9.73 -2.61 3.70
C LEU A 123 11.02 -1.83 3.40
N LEU A 124 12.16 -2.24 3.96
CA LEU A 124 13.44 -1.58 3.73
C LEU A 124 13.84 -1.63 2.25
N LEU A 125 13.70 -2.79 1.59
CA LEU A 125 13.94 -2.96 0.16
C LEU A 125 13.00 -2.07 -0.66
N TRP A 126 11.72 -2.01 -0.30
CA TRP A 126 10.77 -1.15 -0.97
C TRP A 126 11.15 0.33 -0.85
N VAL A 127 11.52 0.80 0.35
CA VAL A 127 11.98 2.17 0.58
C VAL A 127 13.25 2.47 -0.21
N LEU A 128 14.21 1.53 -0.25
CA LEU A 128 15.45 1.66 -1.01
C LEU A 128 15.16 1.83 -2.51
N PHE A 129 14.38 0.93 -3.11
CA PHE A 129 14.03 1.03 -4.52
C PHE A 129 13.20 2.27 -4.84
N TRP A 130 12.31 2.65 -3.92
CA TRP A 130 11.54 3.87 -4.05
C TRP A 130 12.44 5.10 -4.08
N LEU A 131 13.41 5.19 -3.15
CA LEU A 131 14.35 6.29 -3.07
C LEU A 131 15.20 6.38 -4.34
N ILE A 132 15.77 5.26 -4.79
CA ILE A 132 16.55 5.19 -6.03
C ILE A 132 15.70 5.70 -7.21
N ALA A 133 14.52 5.12 -7.41
CA ALA A 133 13.64 5.50 -8.52
C ALA A 133 13.18 6.97 -8.45
N TYR A 134 12.91 7.47 -7.24
CA TYR A 134 12.55 8.86 -7.00
C TYR A 134 13.72 9.81 -7.29
N LEU A 135 14.94 9.48 -6.91
CA LEU A 135 16.12 10.32 -7.18
C LEU A 135 16.41 10.44 -8.68
N PHE A 136 16.21 9.37 -9.46
CA PHE A 136 16.41 9.38 -10.91
C PHE A 136 15.37 10.19 -11.70
N LYS A 137 14.09 10.12 -11.31
CA LYS A 137 12.98 10.68 -12.12
C LYS A 137 12.15 11.76 -11.42
N ARG A 138 12.36 11.99 -10.12
CA ARG A 138 11.62 12.95 -9.27
C ARG A 138 10.10 12.82 -9.39
N HIS A 139 9.61 11.60 -9.67
CA HIS A 139 8.20 11.35 -9.95
C HIS A 139 7.64 10.27 -9.02
N ILE A 140 6.85 10.70 -8.03
CA ILE A 140 6.38 9.85 -6.90
C ILE A 140 5.64 8.61 -7.40
N HIS A 141 4.74 8.75 -8.38
CA HIS A 141 3.97 7.62 -8.87
C HIS A 141 4.82 6.59 -9.62
N LEU A 142 5.86 7.04 -10.31
CA LEU A 142 6.78 6.14 -11.02
C LEU A 142 7.65 5.40 -10.01
N ALA A 143 8.17 6.11 -9.00
CA ALA A 143 8.91 5.52 -7.90
C ALA A 143 8.11 4.42 -7.18
N ASN A 144 6.84 4.70 -6.86
CA ASN A 144 5.94 3.71 -6.25
C ASN A 144 5.77 2.44 -7.09
N ILE A 145 5.60 2.58 -8.42
CA ILE A 145 5.40 1.43 -9.32
C ILE A 145 6.69 0.62 -9.42
N LEU A 146 7.82 1.27 -9.68
CA LEU A 146 9.11 0.60 -9.82
C LEU A 146 9.51 -0.11 -8.52
N ALA A 147 9.38 0.56 -7.38
CA ALA A 147 9.67 -0.04 -6.08
C ALA A 147 8.79 -1.27 -5.81
N SER A 148 7.50 -1.18 -6.11
CA SER A 148 6.57 -2.30 -5.89
C SER A 148 6.88 -3.50 -6.79
N ILE A 149 7.21 -3.27 -8.07
CA ILE A 149 7.59 -4.34 -9.01
C ILE A 149 8.91 -4.99 -8.60
N LEU A 150 9.95 -4.19 -8.32
CA LEU A 150 11.28 -4.69 -7.97
C LEU A 150 11.27 -5.44 -6.64
N THR A 151 10.56 -4.91 -5.64
CA THR A 151 10.43 -5.59 -4.34
C THR A 151 9.67 -6.91 -4.48
N CYS A 152 8.57 -6.92 -5.25
CA CYS A 152 7.81 -8.15 -5.52
C CYS A 152 8.68 -9.20 -6.24
N ALA A 153 9.46 -8.79 -7.24
CA ALA A 153 10.33 -9.68 -7.98
C ALA A 153 11.39 -10.32 -7.06
N LEU A 154 12.01 -9.53 -6.18
CA LEU A 154 12.97 -10.05 -5.19
C LEU A 154 12.32 -10.92 -4.13
N ALA A 155 11.13 -10.56 -3.64
CA ALA A 155 10.38 -11.37 -2.67
C ALA A 155 10.11 -12.78 -3.22
N VAL A 156 9.87 -12.91 -4.53
CA VAL A 156 9.67 -14.20 -5.20
C VAL A 156 11.00 -14.91 -5.47
N SER A 157 11.94 -14.24 -6.15
CA SER A 157 13.19 -14.87 -6.61
C SER A 157 14.16 -15.24 -5.49
N SER A 158 14.07 -14.55 -4.35
CA SER A 158 14.95 -14.72 -3.19
C SER A 158 14.16 -15.11 -1.93
N SER A 159 12.99 -15.74 -2.10
CA SER A 159 12.12 -16.15 -0.99
C SER A 159 12.83 -17.06 0.02
N ASP A 160 13.70 -17.96 -0.43
CA ASP A 160 14.53 -18.81 0.44
C ASP A 160 15.41 -18.00 1.40
N ILE A 161 15.99 -16.91 0.93
CA ILE A 161 16.88 -16.03 1.71
C ILE A 161 16.05 -15.10 2.62
N LEU A 162 15.01 -14.50 2.06
CA LEU A 162 14.20 -13.49 2.77
C LEU A 162 13.34 -14.10 3.88
N ASN A 163 12.81 -15.30 3.67
CA ASN A 163 12.02 -16.01 4.69
C ASN A 163 12.92 -16.69 5.75
N SER A 164 14.15 -17.10 5.39
CA SER A 164 15.10 -17.70 6.36
C SER A 164 15.77 -16.67 7.26
N ALA A 165 15.70 -15.38 6.93
CA ALA A 165 16.20 -14.27 7.75
C ALA A 165 15.33 -14.03 9.01
N ARG A 166 15.26 -15.01 9.91
CA ARG A 166 14.44 -15.03 11.13
C ARG A 166 14.70 -13.88 12.11
N TRP A 167 15.89 -13.28 12.06
CA TRP A 167 16.25 -12.09 12.83
C TRP A 167 15.51 -10.82 12.39
N LEU A 168 14.83 -10.84 11.24
CA LEU A 168 14.16 -9.68 10.66
C LEU A 168 12.74 -9.97 10.14
N THR A 169 12.36 -11.24 9.95
CA THR A 169 10.99 -11.66 9.65
C THR A 169 10.46 -12.44 10.85
N ASN A 170 9.50 -11.86 11.57
CA ASN A 170 8.98 -12.47 12.80
C ASN A 170 7.46 -12.27 12.90
N PRO A 171 6.65 -13.33 12.77
CA PRO A 171 7.03 -14.74 12.57
C PRO A 171 7.41 -15.09 11.11
N PRO A 172 8.30 -16.06 10.86
CA PRO A 172 8.60 -16.52 9.50
C PRO A 172 7.42 -17.31 8.92
N ALA A 173 7.29 -17.29 7.58
CA ALA A 173 6.30 -18.10 6.90
C ALA A 173 6.68 -19.59 6.97
N GLU A 174 5.66 -20.45 7.06
CA GLU A 174 5.83 -21.92 7.09
C GLU A 174 6.55 -22.46 5.86
N THR A 175 6.29 -21.86 4.69
CA THR A 175 6.95 -22.21 3.43
C THR A 175 7.31 -20.96 2.64
N ASN A 176 8.35 -21.06 1.80
CA ASN A 176 8.77 -19.98 0.92
C ASN A 176 7.69 -19.68 -0.14
N LEU A 177 6.89 -20.68 -0.51
CA LEU A 177 5.72 -20.49 -1.38
C LEU A 177 4.64 -19.64 -0.70
N THR A 178 4.34 -19.88 0.58
CA THR A 178 3.39 -19.07 1.35
C THR A 178 3.90 -17.62 1.46
N PHE A 179 5.17 -17.44 1.80
CA PHE A 179 5.84 -16.13 1.85
C PHE A 179 5.69 -15.36 0.53
N ALA A 180 6.08 -16.00 -0.58
CA ALA A 180 6.06 -15.39 -1.90
C ALA A 180 4.63 -15.08 -2.36
N SER A 181 3.69 -16.00 -2.12
CA SER A 181 2.29 -15.84 -2.55
C SER A 181 1.64 -14.62 -1.91
N PHE A 182 1.76 -14.44 -0.59
CA PHE A 182 1.15 -13.29 0.08
C PHE A 182 1.78 -11.95 -0.28
N ASN A 183 3.11 -11.91 -0.45
CA ASN A 183 3.78 -10.73 -0.99
C ASN A 183 3.24 -10.37 -2.38
N VAL A 184 3.13 -11.35 -3.29
CA VAL A 184 2.53 -11.15 -4.62
C VAL A 184 1.10 -10.63 -4.51
N PHE A 185 0.26 -11.20 -3.65
CA PHE A 185 -1.11 -10.73 -3.46
C PHE A 185 -1.19 -9.25 -3.02
N ILE A 186 -0.41 -8.86 -2.00
CA ILE A 186 -0.36 -7.46 -1.54
C ILE A 186 0.12 -6.54 -2.66
N PHE A 187 1.18 -6.91 -3.39
CA PHE A 187 1.68 -6.10 -4.50
C PHE A 187 0.71 -6.02 -5.68
N LEU A 188 -0.03 -7.09 -5.99
CA LEU A 188 -1.09 -7.05 -7.01
C LEU A 188 -2.22 -6.09 -6.64
N ILE A 189 -2.64 -6.08 -5.36
CA ILE A 189 -3.62 -5.13 -4.84
C ILE A 189 -3.10 -3.69 -4.96
N ILE A 190 -1.83 -3.44 -4.66
CA ILE A 190 -1.22 -2.11 -4.80
C ILE A 190 -1.15 -1.71 -6.28
N LEU A 191 -0.61 -2.57 -7.15
CA LEU A 191 -0.39 -2.29 -8.57
C LEU A 191 -1.70 -2.07 -9.33
N SER A 192 -2.77 -2.78 -8.97
CA SER A 192 -4.09 -2.56 -9.57
C SER A 192 -4.60 -1.12 -9.37
N ARG A 193 -4.23 -0.46 -8.27
CA ARG A 193 -4.55 0.95 -7.98
C ARG A 193 -3.65 1.94 -8.72
N HIS A 194 -2.57 1.48 -9.33
CA HIS A 194 -1.66 2.29 -10.14
C HIS A 194 -1.93 2.19 -11.65
N ILE A 195 -2.80 1.26 -12.10
CA ILE A 195 -3.08 1.04 -13.53
C ILE A 195 -3.56 2.31 -14.27
N SER A 196 -4.38 3.13 -13.60
CA SER A 196 -4.88 4.39 -14.18
C SER A 196 -3.77 5.39 -14.45
N TYR A 197 -2.71 5.39 -13.64
CA TYR A 197 -1.54 6.23 -13.84
C TYR A 197 -0.63 5.71 -14.95
N ILE A 198 -0.44 4.39 -15.00
CA ILE A 198 0.31 3.74 -16.07
C ILE A 198 -0.33 4.07 -17.42
N LYS A 199 -1.65 3.92 -17.54
CA LYS A 199 -2.41 4.29 -18.74
C LYS A 199 -2.20 5.76 -19.12
N LYS A 200 -2.34 6.68 -18.17
CA LYS A 200 -2.14 8.12 -18.42
C LYS A 200 -0.73 8.43 -18.91
N TYR A 201 0.30 7.83 -18.31
CA TYR A 201 1.70 8.05 -18.68
C TYR A 201 2.00 7.62 -20.13
N PHE A 202 1.50 6.45 -20.54
CA PHE A 202 1.67 5.99 -21.92
C PHE A 202 0.91 6.82 -22.95
N VAL A 203 -0.30 7.29 -22.62
CA VAL A 203 -1.09 8.17 -23.51
C VAL A 203 -0.41 9.53 -23.70
N THR A 204 0.06 10.15 -22.60
CA THR A 204 0.78 11.44 -22.70
C THR A 204 2.13 11.30 -23.38
N GLY A 205 2.85 10.19 -23.17
CA GLY A 205 4.08 9.87 -23.90
C GLY A 205 3.85 9.76 -25.42
N LYS A 206 2.78 9.08 -25.84
CA LYS A 206 2.40 8.99 -27.26
C LYS A 206 2.07 10.35 -27.88
N ASN A 207 1.39 11.23 -27.14
CA ASN A 207 1.05 12.57 -27.65
C ASN A 207 2.28 13.47 -27.78
N LYS A 208 3.28 13.35 -26.89
CA LYS A 208 4.56 14.04 -27.04
C LYS A 208 5.36 13.59 -28.28
N ILE A 209 5.35 12.29 -28.58
CA ILE A 209 6.05 11.74 -29.76
C ILE A 209 5.37 12.15 -31.07
N LYS A 210 4.02 12.28 -31.07
CA LYS A 210 3.30 12.77 -32.25
C LYS A 210 3.53 14.25 -32.52
N GLY A 211 3.60 15.08 -31.48
CA GLY A 211 3.83 16.53 -31.63
C GLY A 211 5.25 16.95 -31.99
N THR A 212 6.22 16.04 -32.07
CA THR A 212 7.61 16.32 -32.48
C THR A 212 7.91 15.98 -33.94
N ASN A 213 6.92 15.47 -34.69
CA ASN A 213 7.09 15.08 -36.10
C ASN A 213 6.40 16.04 -37.07
N ASP A 214 5.84 17.16 -36.57
CA ASP A 214 5.07 18.15 -37.35
C ASP A 214 5.77 19.54 -37.42
N GLU A 215 7.08 19.63 -37.14
CA GLU A 215 7.94 20.81 -37.36
C GLU A 215 9.07 20.48 -38.33
#